data_AF-A0AAD9AWR9-F1
#
_entry.id   AF-A0AAD9AWR9-F1
#
_cell.length_a   1.000
_cell.length_b   1.000
_cell.length_c   1.000
_cell.angle_alpha   90.00
_cell.angle_beta   90.00
_cell.angle_gamma   90.00
#
_symmetry.space_group_name_H-M   'P 1'
#
loop_
_entity.id
_entity.type
_entity.pdbx_description
1 polymer ?
#
loop_
_entity_poly.entity_id
_entity_poly.type
_entity_poly.pdbx_seq_one_letter_code
_entity_poly.pdbx_strand_id
1 'polypeptide(L)'
;MQQETLEFRLDHLDLDRSLQPADDETWAWRMILHTIDIIGYCFGDETNSAVYEKLSNYAAQWMKAAPETFLPIFVENPPNEGVFPEILLINDSVVVGLQFYHLNRILLTAHNPNVPRLGKNLKLAAQTLDNEIINDIKIMCGIAESHGRSTPAHIIACMGIALAGDRFRSYPEQEALCQVFSSTAEAYAWDTALMTLSDWNGTDISLQHLKDAWGWPEDMVAEPT
;
A
#
# COMPACT_ATOMS: atom_id res chain seq x y z
N MET A 1 4.62 -7.60 -27.50
CA MET A 1 4.04 -8.14 -26.27
C MET A 1 2.82 -7.28 -25.98
N GLN A 2 1.64 -7.74 -26.37
CA GLN A 2 0.40 -7.00 -26.12
C GLN A 2 0.05 -7.18 -24.64
N GLN A 3 0.03 -6.08 -23.88
CA GLN A 3 -0.61 -6.09 -22.57
C GLN A 3 -2.11 -6.20 -22.82
N GLU A 4 -2.70 -7.33 -22.43
CA GLU A 4 -4.15 -7.44 -22.30
C GLU A 4 -4.56 -6.52 -21.15
N THR A 5 -5.29 -5.46 -21.48
CA THR A 5 -5.99 -4.62 -20.53
C THR A 5 -6.94 -5.52 -19.75
N LEU A 6 -6.67 -5.71 -18.46
CA LEU A 6 -7.57 -6.39 -17.52
C LEU A 6 -8.81 -5.50 -17.31
N GLU A 7 -9.71 -5.48 -18.29
CA GLU A 7 -11.06 -4.95 -18.11
C GLU A 7 -11.85 -5.92 -17.21
N PHE A 8 -11.66 -5.81 -15.90
CA PHE A 8 -12.57 -6.40 -14.92
C PHE A 8 -13.91 -5.66 -15.00
N ARG A 9 -14.76 -6.02 -15.97
CA ARG A 9 -16.11 -5.46 -16.09
C ARG A 9 -17.02 -6.04 -15.03
N LEU A 10 -16.96 -5.48 -13.81
CA LEU A 10 -17.84 -5.81 -12.70
C LEU A 10 -19.24 -5.18 -12.81
N ASP A 11 -19.54 -4.50 -13.92
CA ASP A 11 -20.77 -3.72 -14.18
C ASP A 11 -22.09 -4.52 -14.04
N HIS A 12 -22.00 -5.86 -14.03
CA HIS A 12 -23.14 -6.77 -13.92
C HIS A 12 -23.39 -7.26 -12.48
N LEU A 13 -22.51 -6.92 -11.54
CA LEU A 13 -22.69 -7.20 -10.12
C LEU A 13 -23.23 -5.94 -9.44
N ASP A 14 -24.32 -6.07 -8.68
CA ASP A 14 -24.91 -4.98 -7.90
C ASP A 14 -24.04 -4.69 -6.67
N LEU A 15 -22.88 -4.08 -6.93
CA LEU A 15 -21.86 -3.80 -5.94
C LEU A 15 -22.11 -2.42 -5.34
N ASP A 16 -22.37 -2.39 -4.03
CA ASP A 16 -22.60 -1.14 -3.31
C ASP A 16 -21.33 -0.27 -3.31
N ARG A 17 -21.42 0.85 -4.03
CA ARG A 17 -20.40 1.91 -4.12
C ARG A 17 -20.91 3.23 -3.51
N SER A 18 -22.01 3.18 -2.78
CA SER A 18 -22.58 4.35 -2.13
C SER A 18 -21.76 4.76 -0.91
N LEU A 19 -22.03 5.94 -0.37
CA LEU A 19 -21.50 6.38 0.93
C LEU A 19 -22.62 6.41 2.00
N GLN A 20 -23.67 5.61 1.80
CA GLN A 20 -24.77 5.52 2.77
C GLN A 20 -24.34 4.69 4.00
N PRO A 21 -24.93 4.93 5.17
CA PRO A 21 -24.66 4.13 6.36
C PRO A 21 -24.82 2.62 6.08
N ALA A 22 -23.84 1.83 6.49
CA ALA A 22 -23.76 0.39 6.32
C ALA A 22 -22.81 -0.19 7.39
N ASP A 23 -22.67 -1.51 7.46
CA ASP A 23 -21.71 -2.18 8.35
C ASP A 23 -20.26 -2.02 7.88
N ASP A 24 -19.32 -2.37 8.77
CA ASP A 24 -17.88 -2.22 8.52
C ASP A 24 -17.41 -3.06 7.32
N GLU A 25 -18.02 -4.24 7.11
CA GLU A 25 -17.72 -5.10 5.97
C GLU A 25 -18.05 -4.41 4.65
N THR A 26 -19.24 -3.80 4.56
CA THR A 26 -19.65 -3.04 3.37
C THR A 26 -18.74 -1.84 3.13
N TRP A 27 -18.33 -1.12 4.19
CA TRP A 27 -17.39 -0.01 4.07
C TRP A 27 -16.02 -0.46 3.56
N ALA A 28 -15.51 -1.60 4.04
CA ALA A 28 -14.27 -2.20 3.55
C ALA A 28 -14.38 -2.59 2.07
N TRP A 29 -15.46 -3.29 1.68
CA TRP A 29 -15.72 -3.68 0.29
C TRP A 29 -15.79 -2.48 -0.65
N ARG A 30 -16.43 -1.39 -0.25
CA ARG A 30 -16.46 -0.13 -1.03
C ARG A 30 -15.07 0.39 -1.37
N MET A 31 -14.10 0.26 -0.45
CA MET A 31 -12.73 0.70 -0.67
C MET A 31 -11.94 -0.29 -1.54
N ILE A 32 -12.16 -1.60 -1.37
CA ILE A 32 -11.58 -2.65 -2.24
C ILE A 32 -12.04 -2.46 -3.70
N LEU A 33 -13.34 -2.23 -3.91
CA LEU A 33 -13.89 -1.99 -5.24
C LEU A 33 -13.33 -0.71 -5.87
N HIS A 34 -13.12 0.33 -5.05
CA HIS A 34 -12.49 1.57 -5.50
C HIS A 34 -11.05 1.35 -5.98
N THR A 35 -10.31 0.40 -5.38
CA THR A 35 -8.97 0.02 -5.83
C THR A 35 -8.95 -0.48 -7.26
N ILE A 36 -10.00 -1.18 -7.71
CA ILE A 36 -10.10 -1.69 -9.09
C ILE A 36 -10.14 -0.53 -10.09
N ASP A 37 -10.95 0.49 -9.81
CA ASP A 37 -11.05 1.68 -10.66
C ASP A 37 -9.73 2.47 -10.67
N ILE A 38 -9.04 2.56 -9.51
CA ILE A 38 -7.74 3.22 -9.40
C ILE A 38 -6.68 2.47 -10.20
N ILE A 39 -6.60 1.15 -10.09
CA ILE A 39 -5.67 0.33 -10.88
C ILE A 39 -5.93 0.55 -12.38
N GLY A 40 -7.20 0.55 -12.80
CA GLY A 40 -7.58 0.84 -14.19
C GLY A 40 -7.13 2.23 -14.65
N TYR A 41 -7.17 3.24 -13.78
CA TYR A 41 -6.62 4.57 -14.06
C TYR A 41 -5.09 4.58 -14.10
N CYS A 42 -4.40 3.97 -13.13
CA CYS A 42 -2.95 4.00 -13.00
C CYS A 42 -2.23 3.31 -14.15
N PHE A 43 -2.80 2.22 -14.67
CA PHE A 43 -2.19 1.38 -15.72
C PHE A 43 -2.93 1.43 -17.06
N GLY A 44 -3.87 2.37 -17.22
CA GLY A 44 -4.53 2.65 -18.49
C GLY A 44 -3.67 3.50 -19.44
N ASP A 45 -4.10 3.58 -20.71
CA ASP A 45 -3.33 4.24 -21.78
C ASP A 45 -3.32 5.77 -21.71
N GLU A 46 -4.30 6.39 -21.04
CA GLU A 46 -4.48 7.85 -21.03
C GLU A 46 -4.49 8.44 -19.61
N THR A 47 -3.64 9.45 -19.39
CA THR A 47 -3.67 10.25 -18.16
C THR A 47 -4.80 11.27 -18.23
N ASN A 48 -5.78 11.16 -17.33
CA ASN A 48 -6.95 12.03 -17.30
C ASN A 48 -7.15 12.68 -15.92
N SER A 49 -6.85 13.99 -15.83
CA SER A 49 -7.00 14.74 -14.58
C SER A 49 -8.43 14.72 -14.02
N ALA A 50 -9.47 14.70 -14.86
CA ALA A 50 -10.85 14.65 -14.35
C ALA A 50 -11.18 13.29 -13.71
N VAL A 51 -10.64 12.20 -14.26
CA VAL A 51 -10.77 10.86 -13.66
C VAL A 51 -9.98 10.79 -12.36
N TYR A 52 -8.75 11.29 -12.34
CA TYR A 52 -7.96 11.42 -11.11
C TYR A 52 -8.72 12.16 -10.00
N GLU A 53 -9.22 13.36 -10.28
CA GLU A 53 -9.97 14.15 -9.30
C GLU A 53 -11.22 13.41 -8.79
N LYS A 54 -11.94 12.70 -9.67
CA LYS A 54 -13.08 11.88 -9.26
C LYS A 54 -12.66 10.78 -8.29
N LEU A 55 -11.57 10.06 -8.58
CA LEU A 55 -11.07 8.95 -7.77
C LEU A 55 -10.54 9.43 -6.41
N SER A 56 -9.75 10.50 -6.41
CA SER A 56 -9.23 11.13 -5.20
C SER A 56 -10.36 11.68 -4.32
N ASN A 57 -11.35 12.34 -4.93
CA ASN A 57 -12.50 12.88 -4.20
C ASN A 57 -13.40 11.79 -3.61
N TYR A 58 -13.54 10.64 -4.27
CA TYR A 58 -14.27 9.51 -3.67
C TYR A 58 -13.53 8.98 -2.43
N ALA A 59 -12.21 8.74 -2.51
CA ALA A 59 -11.44 8.26 -1.36
C ALA A 59 -11.51 9.24 -0.17
N ALA A 60 -11.37 10.55 -0.43
CA ALA A 60 -11.49 11.56 0.61
C ALA A 60 -12.89 11.60 1.24
N GLN A 61 -13.95 11.47 0.44
CA GLN A 61 -15.33 11.41 0.95
C GLN A 61 -15.61 10.12 1.72
N TRP A 62 -15.07 8.99 1.28
CA TRP A 62 -15.16 7.72 1.99
C TRP A 62 -14.57 7.86 3.40
N MET A 63 -13.37 8.43 3.53
CA MET A 63 -12.73 8.62 4.84
C MET A 63 -13.56 9.54 5.76
N LYS A 64 -14.18 10.56 5.19
CA LYS A 64 -15.04 11.48 5.95
C LYS A 64 -16.38 10.86 6.36
N ALA A 65 -16.92 9.96 5.56
CA ALA A 65 -18.25 9.38 5.74
C ALA A 65 -18.23 8.02 6.46
N ALA A 66 -17.07 7.38 6.55
CA ALA A 66 -16.90 6.11 7.24
C ALA A 66 -17.38 6.21 8.70
N PRO A 67 -17.97 5.15 9.28
CA PRO A 67 -18.44 5.16 10.65
C PRO A 67 -17.27 5.35 11.64
N GLU A 68 -17.60 5.74 12.88
CA GLU A 68 -16.60 5.95 13.94
C GLU A 68 -15.74 4.71 14.25
N THR A 69 -16.22 3.51 13.88
CA THR A 69 -15.45 2.25 13.97
C THR A 69 -14.16 2.28 13.16
N PHE A 70 -14.07 3.12 12.12
CA PHE A 70 -12.86 3.34 11.31
C PHE A 70 -11.84 4.27 11.95
N LEU A 71 -12.13 4.82 13.14
CA LEU A 71 -11.16 5.54 13.93
C LEU A 71 -10.31 4.55 14.74
N PRO A 72 -8.98 4.72 14.78
CA PRO A 72 -8.14 3.92 15.66
C PRO A 72 -8.55 4.06 17.12
N ILE A 73 -8.58 2.94 17.83
CA ILE A 73 -8.81 2.89 19.28
C ILE A 73 -7.57 3.42 20.02
N PHE A 74 -6.41 3.18 19.44
CA PHE A 74 -5.11 3.56 19.97
C PHE A 74 -4.17 3.91 18.83
N VAL A 75 -3.41 4.99 19.01
CA VAL A 75 -2.30 5.37 18.14
C VAL A 75 -1.14 5.80 19.03
N GLU A 76 -0.01 5.14 18.89
CA GLU A 76 1.25 5.54 19.50
C GLU A 76 2.31 5.71 18.42
N ASN A 77 3.01 6.85 18.47
CA ASN A 77 4.16 7.06 17.59
C ASN A 77 5.24 6.06 17.96
N PRO A 78 6.06 5.59 17.00
CA PRO A 78 7.15 4.68 17.30
C PRO A 78 8.00 5.24 18.47
N PRO A 79 8.36 4.41 19.47
CA PRO A 79 9.30 4.82 20.51
C PRO A 79 10.64 5.19 19.87
N ASN A 80 11.53 5.83 20.63
CA ASN A 80 12.89 6.06 20.16
C ASN A 80 13.49 4.71 19.74
N GLU A 81 13.86 4.56 18.46
CA GLU A 81 14.32 3.35 17.75
C GLU A 81 13.26 2.59 16.91
N GLY A 82 11.96 2.84 17.09
CA GLY A 82 10.91 2.25 16.26
C GLY A 82 10.74 2.95 14.90
N VAL A 83 10.30 2.21 13.88
CA VAL A 83 10.02 2.76 12.54
C VAL A 83 8.53 3.03 12.30
N PHE A 84 7.68 2.08 12.71
CA PHE A 84 6.25 2.10 12.45
C PHE A 84 5.45 2.48 13.72
N PRO A 85 4.33 3.20 13.58
CA PRO A 85 3.44 3.49 14.70
C PRO A 85 2.68 2.24 15.14
N GLU A 86 2.30 2.17 16.42
CA GLU A 86 1.32 1.20 16.88
C GLU A 86 -0.08 1.75 16.62
N ILE A 87 -0.92 0.97 15.93
CA ILE A 87 -2.27 1.37 15.52
C ILE A 87 -3.21 0.19 15.80
N LEU A 88 -4.09 0.33 16.80
CA LEU A 88 -5.08 -0.69 17.14
C LEU A 88 -6.46 -0.31 16.57
N LEU A 89 -7.04 -1.25 15.82
CA LEU A 89 -8.33 -1.12 15.16
C LEU A 89 -9.32 -2.12 15.76
N ILE A 90 -10.61 -1.80 15.68
CA ILE A 90 -11.66 -2.53 16.39
C ILE A 90 -11.95 -3.92 15.82
N ASN A 91 -11.78 -4.13 14.51
CA ASN A 91 -12.02 -5.41 13.84
C ASN A 91 -11.29 -5.51 12.48
N ASP A 92 -11.29 -6.72 11.90
CA ASP A 92 -10.61 -7.00 10.63
C ASP A 92 -11.20 -6.26 9.43
N SER A 93 -12.52 -6.01 9.38
CA SER A 93 -13.13 -5.24 8.29
C SER A 93 -12.57 -3.81 8.24
N VAL A 94 -12.44 -3.18 9.40
CA VAL A 94 -11.81 -1.86 9.53
C VAL A 94 -10.34 -1.90 9.13
N VAL A 95 -9.59 -2.92 9.57
CA VAL A 95 -8.19 -3.16 9.18
C VAL A 95 -8.07 -3.21 7.65
N VAL A 96 -8.88 -4.05 6.99
CA VAL A 96 -8.86 -4.21 5.54
C VAL A 96 -9.22 -2.91 4.83
N GLY A 97 -10.31 -2.25 5.24
CA GLY A 97 -10.76 -1.02 4.62
C GLY A 97 -9.73 0.12 4.70
N LEU A 98 -9.07 0.28 5.85
CA LEU A 98 -8.01 1.28 6.02
C LEU A 98 -6.74 0.90 5.24
N GLN A 99 -6.35 -0.37 5.22
CA GLN A 99 -5.20 -0.83 4.42
C GLN A 99 -5.40 -0.52 2.92
N PHE A 100 -6.57 -0.82 2.37
CA PHE A 100 -6.89 -0.46 0.98
C PHE A 100 -7.02 1.04 0.76
N TYR A 101 -7.49 1.81 1.74
CA TYR A 101 -7.48 3.27 1.66
C TYR A 101 -6.07 3.83 1.51
N HIS A 102 -5.10 3.36 2.32
CA HIS A 102 -3.71 3.79 2.22
C HIS A 102 -3.05 3.30 0.92
N LEU A 103 -3.32 2.06 0.49
CA LEU A 103 -2.88 1.56 -0.81
C LEU A 103 -3.37 2.44 -1.98
N ASN A 104 -4.65 2.81 -1.94
CA ASN A 104 -5.26 3.69 -2.95
C ASN A 104 -4.64 5.08 -2.96
N ARG A 105 -4.28 5.63 -1.79
CA ARG A 105 -3.54 6.88 -1.69
C ARG A 105 -2.15 6.77 -2.31
N ILE A 106 -1.41 5.69 -2.04
CA ILE A 106 -0.09 5.47 -2.66
C ILE A 106 -0.20 5.46 -4.19
N LEU A 107 -1.15 4.70 -4.74
CA LEU A 107 -1.39 4.63 -6.18
C LEU A 107 -1.76 5.98 -6.79
N LEU A 108 -2.70 6.71 -6.17
CA LEU A 108 -3.12 8.03 -6.65
C LEU A 108 -1.97 9.05 -6.57
N THR A 109 -1.25 9.11 -5.45
CA THR A 109 -0.13 10.03 -5.26
C THR A 109 0.99 9.76 -6.26
N ALA A 110 1.31 8.49 -6.52
CA ALA A 110 2.33 8.10 -7.51
C ALA A 110 1.92 8.42 -8.97
N HIS A 111 0.61 8.38 -9.28
CA HIS A 111 0.06 8.64 -10.62
C HIS A 111 -0.64 10.00 -10.74
N ASN A 112 -0.27 10.97 -9.89
CA ASN A 112 -0.87 12.29 -9.87
C ASN A 112 -0.52 13.07 -11.16
N PRO A 113 -1.50 13.43 -12.01
CA PRO A 113 -1.24 14.10 -13.29
C PRO A 113 -0.90 15.59 -13.12
N ASN A 114 -1.16 16.16 -11.94
CA ASN A 114 -1.02 17.58 -11.66
C ASN A 114 0.39 17.95 -11.17
N VAL A 115 1.32 16.99 -11.09
CA VAL A 115 2.70 17.22 -10.65
C VAL A 115 3.44 18.07 -11.69
N PRO A 116 4.09 19.18 -11.30
CA PRO A 116 4.83 20.02 -12.23
C PRO A 116 5.95 19.25 -12.94
N ARG A 117 5.85 19.08 -14.27
CA ARG A 117 6.82 18.28 -15.04
C ARG A 117 8.16 18.98 -15.29
N LEU A 118 8.21 20.31 -15.15
CA LEU A 118 9.40 21.12 -15.40
C LEU A 118 9.46 22.32 -14.44
N GLY A 119 10.66 22.70 -14.01
CA GLY A 119 10.94 23.93 -13.27
C GLY A 119 11.44 23.75 -11.84
N LYS A 120 11.73 24.86 -11.16
CA LYS A 120 12.38 24.89 -9.82
C LYS A 120 11.55 24.20 -8.73
N ASN A 121 10.23 24.13 -8.89
CA ASN A 121 9.32 23.52 -7.91
C ASN A 121 9.21 22.00 -8.06
N LEU A 122 9.74 21.39 -9.13
CA LEU A 122 9.65 19.95 -9.39
C LEU A 122 10.25 19.12 -8.25
N LYS A 123 11.48 19.47 -7.81
CA LYS A 123 12.17 18.71 -6.75
C LYS A 123 11.41 18.76 -5.42
N LEU A 124 10.87 19.93 -5.06
CA LEU A 124 10.10 20.09 -3.84
C LEU A 124 8.78 19.31 -3.93
N ALA A 125 8.06 19.40 -5.06
CA ALA A 125 6.83 18.65 -5.28
C ALA A 125 7.06 17.14 -5.22
N ALA A 126 8.12 16.63 -5.86
CA ALA A 126 8.48 15.22 -5.81
C ALA A 126 8.78 14.76 -4.37
N GLN A 127 9.53 15.55 -3.60
CA GLN A 127 9.80 15.24 -2.19
C GLN A 127 8.53 15.21 -1.33
N THR A 128 7.60 16.14 -1.56
CA THR A 128 6.32 16.15 -0.84
C THR A 128 5.52 14.87 -1.12
N LEU A 129 5.41 14.46 -2.38
CA LEU A 129 4.67 13.24 -2.78
C LEU A 129 5.35 11.98 -2.24
N ASP A 130 6.69 11.92 -2.28
CA ASP A 130 7.44 10.80 -1.71
C ASP A 130 7.21 10.70 -0.19
N ASN A 131 7.20 11.83 0.52
CA ASN A 131 6.91 11.83 1.96
C ASN A 131 5.47 11.39 2.28
N GLU A 132 4.50 11.74 1.45
CA GLU A 132 3.12 11.25 1.59
C GLU A 132 3.05 9.73 1.43
N ILE A 133 3.68 9.19 0.39
CA ILE A 133 3.75 7.75 0.12
C ILE A 133 4.47 7.02 1.26
N ILE A 134 5.62 7.53 1.71
CA ILE A 134 6.39 6.97 2.83
C ILE A 134 5.52 6.92 4.09
N ASN A 135 4.78 7.99 4.38
CA ASN A 135 3.89 8.04 5.54
C ASN A 135 2.75 7.02 5.43
N ASP A 136 2.15 6.86 4.25
CA ASP A 136 1.11 5.85 4.03
C ASP A 136 1.67 4.42 4.21
N ILE A 137 2.86 4.11 3.67
CA ILE A 137 3.51 2.81 3.89
C ILE A 137 3.78 2.56 5.38
N LYS A 138 4.30 3.56 6.11
CA LYS A 138 4.53 3.42 7.56
C LYS A 138 3.26 3.12 8.34
N ILE A 139 2.14 3.76 7.99
CA ILE A 139 0.84 3.47 8.60
C ILE A 139 0.41 2.04 8.27
N MET A 140 0.55 1.60 7.02
CA MET A 140 0.19 0.24 6.59
C MET A 140 1.00 -0.83 7.35
N CYS A 141 2.31 -0.63 7.49
CA CYS A 141 3.18 -1.50 8.28
C CYS A 141 2.79 -1.47 9.77
N GLY A 142 2.53 -0.29 10.32
CA GLY A 142 2.09 -0.14 11.72
C GLY A 142 0.78 -0.88 12.01
N ILE A 143 -0.21 -0.78 11.12
CA ILE A 143 -1.46 -1.56 11.21
C ILE A 143 -1.17 -3.06 11.15
N ALA A 144 -0.33 -3.51 10.21
CA ALA A 144 0.00 -4.92 10.07
C ALA A 144 0.66 -5.48 11.34
N GLU A 145 1.72 -4.86 11.83
CA GLU A 145 2.46 -5.33 13.01
C GLU A 145 1.62 -5.28 14.29
N SER A 146 0.75 -4.26 14.44
CA SER A 146 -0.16 -4.14 15.58
C SER A 146 -1.24 -5.24 15.60
N HIS A 147 -1.51 -5.86 14.46
CA HIS A 147 -2.49 -6.93 14.28
C HIS A 147 -1.81 -8.21 13.80
N GLY A 148 -0.76 -8.67 14.49
CA GLY A 148 0.14 -9.79 14.16
C GLY A 148 -0.46 -11.15 13.74
N ARG A 149 -1.80 -11.30 13.69
CA ARG A 149 -2.50 -12.50 13.18
C ARG A 149 -3.45 -12.21 12.00
N SER A 150 -3.56 -10.96 11.57
CA SER A 150 -4.41 -10.57 10.44
C SER A 150 -3.62 -10.73 9.14
N THR A 151 -3.85 -11.86 8.44
CA THR A 151 -3.25 -12.15 7.13
C THR A 151 -3.48 -11.04 6.12
N PRO A 152 -4.70 -10.49 5.96
CA PRO A 152 -4.94 -9.44 4.99
C PRO A 152 -4.13 -8.18 5.27
N ALA A 153 -3.95 -7.80 6.53
CA ALA A 153 -3.20 -6.60 6.91
C ALA A 153 -1.75 -6.67 6.40
N HIS A 154 -1.09 -7.80 6.63
CA HIS A 154 0.29 -8.05 6.23
C HIS A 154 0.45 -8.12 4.72
N ILE A 155 -0.43 -8.83 4.02
CA ILE A 155 -0.39 -8.95 2.56
C ILE A 155 -0.54 -7.58 1.90
N ILE A 156 -1.51 -6.78 2.35
CA ILE A 156 -1.77 -5.45 1.76
C ILE A 156 -0.63 -4.49 2.10
N ALA A 157 -0.05 -4.55 3.30
CA ALA A 157 1.16 -3.82 3.65
C ALA A 157 2.30 -4.16 2.67
N CYS A 158 2.58 -5.45 2.45
CA CYS A 158 3.59 -5.90 1.48
C CYS A 158 3.33 -5.39 0.05
N MET A 159 2.08 -5.30 -0.38
CA MET A 159 1.74 -4.66 -1.68
C MET A 159 2.15 -3.19 -1.72
N GLY A 160 1.88 -2.42 -0.67
CA GLY A 160 2.32 -1.02 -0.56
C GLY A 160 3.84 -0.87 -0.60
N ILE A 161 4.57 -1.76 0.11
CA ILE A 161 6.03 -1.75 0.11
C ILE A 161 6.58 -2.14 -1.28
N ALA A 162 6.04 -3.16 -1.93
CA ALA A 162 6.48 -3.56 -3.27
C ALA A 162 6.25 -2.45 -4.31
N LEU A 163 5.15 -1.70 -4.19
CA LEU A 163 4.82 -0.62 -5.13
C LEU A 163 5.72 0.61 -4.99
N ALA A 164 6.12 0.96 -3.76
CA ALA A 164 6.77 2.25 -3.51
C ALA A 164 7.77 2.31 -2.35
N GLY A 165 8.20 1.16 -1.83
CA GLY A 165 9.24 1.03 -0.80
C GLY A 165 10.61 1.51 -1.27
N ASP A 166 10.83 1.58 -2.59
CA ASP A 166 12.02 2.12 -3.23
C ASP A 166 12.28 3.59 -2.86
N ARG A 167 11.28 4.32 -2.33
CA ARG A 167 11.38 5.72 -1.88
C ARG A 167 12.07 5.90 -0.53
N PHE A 168 12.19 4.85 0.28
CA PHE A 168 12.87 4.92 1.57
C PHE A 168 14.37 5.11 1.41
N ARG A 169 14.97 5.89 2.31
CA ARG A 169 16.39 6.31 2.22
C ARG A 169 17.21 5.94 3.44
N SER A 170 16.59 5.76 4.61
CA SER A 170 17.33 5.36 5.81
C SER A 170 17.42 3.84 5.89
N TYR A 171 18.60 3.34 6.25
CA TYR A 171 18.83 1.91 6.42
C TYR A 171 17.89 1.28 7.47
N PRO A 172 17.65 1.89 8.66
CA PRO A 172 16.73 1.30 9.64
C PRO A 172 15.30 1.14 9.10
N GLU A 173 14.81 2.10 8.30
CA GLU A 173 13.49 1.97 7.70
C GLU A 173 13.47 0.87 6.63
N GLN A 174 14.49 0.80 5.77
CA GLN A 174 14.60 -0.23 4.73
C GLN A 174 14.68 -1.65 5.32
N GLU A 175 15.41 -1.81 6.43
CA GLU A 175 15.49 -3.05 7.18
C GLU A 175 14.13 -3.42 7.79
N ALA A 176 13.44 -2.48 8.42
CA ALA A 176 12.11 -2.71 8.97
C ALA A 176 11.09 -3.14 7.88
N LEU A 177 11.17 -2.56 6.68
CA LEU A 177 10.35 -3.01 5.55
C LEU A 177 10.65 -4.47 5.16
N CYS A 178 11.93 -4.86 5.12
CA CYS A 178 12.31 -6.27 4.87
C CYS A 178 11.75 -7.20 5.96
N GLN A 179 11.79 -6.79 7.23
CA GLN A 179 11.27 -7.58 8.35
C GLN A 179 9.76 -7.83 8.22
N VAL A 180 8.98 -6.85 7.75
CA VAL A 180 7.55 -7.03 7.48
C VAL A 180 7.32 -8.11 6.40
N PHE A 181 8.09 -8.10 5.32
CA PHE A 181 8.02 -9.13 4.28
C PHE A 181 8.37 -10.52 4.82
N SER A 182 9.51 -10.65 5.51
CA SER A 182 9.96 -11.93 6.08
C SER A 182 8.94 -12.49 7.08
N SER A 183 8.45 -11.65 8.00
CA SER A 183 7.45 -12.04 8.99
C SER A 183 6.14 -12.50 8.34
N THR A 184 5.74 -11.85 7.23
CA THR A 184 4.55 -12.22 6.47
C THR A 184 4.71 -13.59 5.79
N ALA A 185 5.86 -13.84 5.17
CA ALA A 185 6.15 -15.11 4.51
C ALA A 185 6.15 -16.29 5.50
N GLU A 186 6.77 -16.10 6.67
CA GLU A 186 6.85 -17.12 7.72
C GLU A 186 5.47 -17.43 8.34
N ALA A 187 4.68 -16.40 8.66
CA ALA A 187 3.45 -16.56 9.43
C ALA A 187 2.34 -17.31 8.70
N TYR A 188 2.25 -17.20 7.36
CA TYR A 188 1.09 -17.70 6.61
C TYR A 188 1.39 -18.94 5.78
N ALA A 189 2.59 -19.53 5.90
CA ALA A 189 3.07 -20.64 5.06
C ALA A 189 2.72 -20.40 3.58
N TRP A 190 2.71 -19.13 3.19
CA TRP A 190 2.30 -18.69 1.87
C TRP A 190 3.42 -19.14 0.94
N ASP A 191 3.08 -19.93 -0.07
CA ASP A 191 4.06 -20.49 -0.99
C ASP A 191 4.86 -19.31 -1.55
N THR A 192 6.10 -19.19 -1.08
CA THR A 192 6.98 -18.05 -1.33
C THR A 192 7.11 -17.83 -2.83
N ALA A 193 6.95 -18.88 -3.65
CA ALA A 193 6.91 -18.87 -5.11
C ALA A 193 5.96 -17.85 -5.80
N LEU A 194 4.93 -17.31 -5.12
CA LEU A 194 3.98 -16.36 -5.72
C LEU A 194 4.27 -14.88 -5.40
N MET A 195 5.01 -14.58 -4.33
CA MET A 195 5.51 -13.22 -4.04
C MET A 195 6.99 -13.09 -4.38
N THR A 196 7.77 -14.10 -3.98
CA THR A 196 9.10 -14.35 -4.45
C THR A 196 8.97 -15.18 -5.72
N LEU A 197 9.29 -14.65 -6.89
CA LEU A 197 9.96 -15.55 -7.82
C LEU A 197 11.29 -15.84 -7.10
N SER A 198 11.38 -16.82 -6.20
CA SER A 198 12.69 -17.13 -5.65
C SER A 198 13.54 -17.56 -6.85
N ASP A 199 14.68 -16.91 -7.10
CA ASP A 199 15.63 -17.50 -8.02
C ASP A 199 16.07 -18.87 -7.48
N TRP A 200 16.76 -19.67 -8.28
CA TRP A 200 17.22 -21.01 -7.85
C TRP A 200 18.08 -20.99 -6.57
N ASN A 201 18.51 -19.82 -6.11
CA ASN A 201 19.32 -19.60 -4.90
C ASN A 201 18.49 -19.19 -3.67
N GLY A 202 17.16 -19.07 -3.76
CA GLY A 202 16.29 -18.73 -2.64
C GLY A 202 16.15 -17.23 -2.36
N THR A 203 16.53 -16.37 -3.31
CA THR A 203 16.49 -14.90 -3.14
C THR A 203 15.10 -14.36 -3.44
N ASP A 204 14.52 -13.57 -2.53
CA ASP A 204 13.20 -12.96 -2.72
C ASP A 204 13.21 -11.90 -3.83
N ILE A 205 12.70 -12.23 -5.04
CA ILE A 205 12.62 -11.29 -6.18
C ILE A 205 11.85 -10.01 -5.85
N SER A 206 10.86 -10.06 -4.95
CA SER A 206 10.09 -8.87 -4.55
C SER A 206 10.86 -7.93 -3.62
N LEU A 207 11.91 -8.42 -2.95
CA LEU A 207 12.83 -7.57 -2.21
C LEU A 207 14.05 -7.18 -3.04
N GLN A 208 14.44 -7.99 -4.03
CA GLN A 208 15.66 -7.73 -4.80
C GLN A 208 15.60 -6.38 -5.53
N HIS A 209 14.48 -6.08 -6.20
CA HIS A 209 14.34 -4.78 -6.87
C HIS A 209 14.39 -3.58 -5.90
N LEU A 210 13.95 -3.76 -4.65
CA LEU A 210 14.04 -2.73 -3.61
C LEU A 210 15.49 -2.58 -3.13
N LYS A 211 16.17 -3.70 -2.85
CA LYS A 211 17.59 -3.72 -2.46
C LYS A 211 18.48 -3.07 -3.52
N ASP A 212 18.21 -3.35 -4.79
CA ASP A 212 18.87 -2.73 -5.93
C ASP A 212 18.60 -1.22 -5.96
N ALA A 213 17.34 -0.80 -5.78
CA ALA A 213 16.96 0.62 -5.75
C ALA A 213 17.58 1.38 -4.56
N TRP A 214 17.78 0.70 -3.43
CA TRP A 214 18.45 1.24 -2.24
C TRP A 214 19.98 1.21 -2.35
N GLY A 215 20.53 0.47 -3.32
CA GLY A 215 21.98 0.32 -3.52
C GLY A 215 22.64 -0.58 -2.47
N TRP A 216 21.93 -1.59 -1.95
CA TRP A 216 22.50 -2.57 -1.04
C TRP A 216 23.49 -3.48 -1.79
N PRO A 217 24.65 -3.82 -1.21
CA PRO A 217 25.60 -4.74 -1.83
C PRO A 217 25.01 -6.17 -1.91
N GLU A 218 25.29 -6.89 -3.00
CA GLU A 218 24.83 -8.28 -3.22
C GLU A 218 25.23 -9.21 -2.06
N ASP A 219 26.33 -8.91 -1.39
CA ASP A 219 26.92 -9.66 -0.28
C ASP A 219 26.08 -9.60 1.03
N MET A 220 25.17 -8.64 1.17
CA MET A 220 24.21 -8.59 2.29
C MET A 220 22.96 -9.46 2.06
N VAL A 221 22.83 -10.08 0.88
CA VAL A 221 21.65 -10.87 0.49
C VAL A 221 21.79 -12.34 0.93
N ALA A 222 22.98 -12.78 1.30
CA ALA A 222 23.24 -14.16 1.69
C ALA A 222 23.92 -14.23 3.07
N GLU A 223 23.13 -14.53 4.10
CA GLU A 223 23.57 -15.48 5.15
C GLU A 223 22.34 -15.97 5.96
N PRO A 224 21.83 -17.18 5.67
CA PRO A 224 21.08 -17.93 6.65
C PRO A 224 22.08 -18.73 7.50
N THR A 225 22.18 -18.41 8.80
CA THR A 225 22.69 -19.35 9.82
C THR A 225 21.55 -20.17 10.39
#